data_AF-A0A2S9J6K5-F1
#
_entry.id   AF-A0A2S9J6K5-F1
#
_cell.length_a   1.000
_cell.length_b   1.000
_cell.length_c   1.000
_cell.angle_alpha   90.00
_cell.angle_beta   90.00
_cell.angle_gamma   90.00
#
_symmetry.space_group_name_H-M   'P 1'
#
loop_
_entity.id
_entity.type
_entity.pdbx_description
1 polymer ?
#
loop_
_entity_poly.entity_id
_entity_poly.type
_entity_poly.pdbx_seq_one_letter_code
_entity_poly.pdbx_strand_id
1 'polypeptide(L)'
;MEYTNRDKNNAIKNRNMETKKTYSLNSGSISDTFQKIVDWIQENEVSVTSKTGKEYVRLPFVVAFIVAILVPFALVIGIILALAFGINITFERIGKKEKSVHNDKPY
;
A
#
# COMPACT_ATOMS: atom_id res chain seq x y z
N MET A 1 -15.76 28.47 66.37
CA MET A 1 -14.61 28.83 65.52
C MET A 1 -14.31 27.64 64.64
N GLU A 2 -15.07 27.53 63.55
CA GLU A 2 -15.14 26.38 62.66
C GLU A 2 -14.97 26.88 61.22
N TYR A 3 -13.76 27.25 60.78
CA TYR A 3 -13.55 27.62 59.37
C TYR A 3 -12.09 27.45 58.96
N THR A 4 -11.51 26.25 58.96
CA THR A 4 -10.24 26.03 58.22
C THR A 4 -9.86 24.57 57.91
N ASN A 5 -10.79 23.65 57.72
CA ASN A 5 -10.40 22.26 57.37
C ASN A 5 -11.28 21.52 56.35
N ARG A 6 -12.18 22.20 55.65
CA ARG A 6 -13.00 21.57 54.59
C ARG A 6 -12.53 21.82 53.16
N ASP A 7 -11.64 22.80 52.92
CA ASP A 7 -11.24 23.17 51.56
C ASP A 7 -10.11 22.29 50.99
N LYS A 8 -9.18 21.83 51.84
CA LYS A 8 -8.04 20.99 51.40
C LYS A 8 -8.46 19.61 50.89
N ASN A 9 -9.58 19.08 51.36
CA ASN A 9 -10.07 17.75 50.96
C ASN A 9 -10.83 17.76 49.62
N ASN A 10 -11.23 18.94 49.14
CA ASN A 10 -11.92 19.09 47.86
C ASN A 10 -10.95 19.42 46.71
N ALA A 11 -9.77 19.98 47.03
CA ALA A 11 -8.73 20.31 46.04
C ALA A 11 -7.93 19.08 45.55
N ILE A 12 -7.94 17.96 46.27
CA ILE A 12 -7.26 16.70 45.87
C ILE A 12 -8.28 15.68 45.33
N LYS A 13 -9.35 16.14 44.68
CA LYS A 13 -10.26 15.25 43.94
C LYS A 13 -10.60 15.76 42.55
N ASN A 14 -9.69 16.53 41.96
CA ASN A 14 -9.61 16.75 40.52
C ASN A 14 -8.26 16.22 40.00
N ARG A 15 -7.96 14.95 40.35
CA ARG A 15 -6.98 14.20 39.58
C ARG A 15 -7.62 13.90 38.24
N ASN A 16 -7.20 14.68 37.25
CA ASN A 16 -7.24 14.37 35.83
C ASN A 16 -7.19 12.84 35.67
N MET A 17 -8.34 12.22 35.43
CA MET A 17 -8.38 10.83 34.99
C MET A 17 -7.86 10.87 33.57
N GLU A 18 -6.54 10.89 33.42
CA GLU A 18 -5.91 10.58 32.14
C GLU A 18 -6.45 9.22 31.77
N THR A 19 -7.40 9.23 30.83
CA THR A 19 -7.97 8.03 30.24
C THR A 19 -6.83 7.39 29.46
N LYS A 20 -6.02 6.57 30.14
CA LYS A 20 -5.11 5.65 29.48
C LYS A 20 -5.99 4.78 28.58
N LYS A 21 -6.05 5.14 27.31
CA LYS A 21 -6.66 4.34 26.26
C LYS A 21 -5.78 3.11 26.08
N THR A 22 -5.98 2.13 26.95
CA THR A 22 -5.43 0.80 26.76
C THR A 22 -6.23 0.18 25.63
N TYR A 23 -5.70 0.29 24.41
CA TYR A 23 -6.21 -0.46 23.27
C TYR A 23 -5.84 -1.92 23.52
N SER A 24 -6.77 -2.68 24.11
CA SER A 24 -6.69 -4.13 24.18
C SER A 24 -6.88 -4.67 22.77
N LEU A 25 -5.79 -4.78 22.03
CA LEU A 25 -5.73 -5.53 20.78
C LEU A 25 -5.89 -7.01 21.16
N ASN A 26 -7.13 -7.50 21.13
CA ASN A 26 -7.41 -8.91 21.31
C ASN A 26 -6.80 -9.66 20.11
N SER A 27 -5.68 -10.33 20.33
CA SER A 27 -4.94 -11.05 19.30
C SER A 27 -5.78 -12.13 18.61
N GLY A 28 -6.79 -12.70 19.28
CA GLY A 28 -7.75 -13.62 18.67
C GLY A 28 -8.55 -12.95 17.56
N SER A 29 -9.13 -11.77 17.83
CA SER A 29 -9.91 -11.02 16.83
C SER A 29 -9.09 -10.53 15.63
N ILE A 30 -7.80 -10.24 15.82
CA ILE A 30 -6.92 -9.81 14.73
C ILE A 30 -6.58 -10.99 13.83
N SER A 31 -6.30 -12.17 14.42
CA SER A 31 -6.01 -13.38 13.65
C SER A 31 -7.23 -13.82 12.82
N ASP A 32 -8.42 -13.80 13.39
CA ASP A 32 -9.66 -14.17 12.68
C ASP A 32 -9.98 -13.20 11.52
N THR A 33 -9.72 -11.91 11.73
CA THR A 33 -9.90 -10.90 10.68
C THR A 33 -8.88 -11.08 9.56
N PHE A 34 -7.63 -11.40 9.91
CA PHE A 34 -6.57 -11.66 8.93
C PHE A 34 -6.88 -12.93 8.11
N GLN A 35 -7.31 -14.00 8.78
CA GLN A 35 -7.73 -15.25 8.11
C GLN A 35 -8.87 -14.99 7.13
N LYS A 36 -9.92 -14.26 7.54
CA LYS A 36 -11.03 -13.88 6.64
C LYS A 36 -10.57 -13.08 5.42
N ILE A 37 -9.63 -12.16 5.60
CA ILE A 37 -9.09 -11.36 4.49
C ILE A 37 -8.29 -12.26 3.55
N VAL A 38 -7.47 -13.16 4.07
CA VAL A 38 -6.68 -14.10 3.26
C VAL A 38 -7.58 -15.06 2.50
N ASP A 39 -8.60 -15.63 3.14
CA ASP A 39 -9.58 -16.52 2.50
C ASP A 39 -10.32 -15.79 1.37
N TRP A 40 -10.77 -14.55 1.61
CA TRP A 40 -11.40 -13.73 0.60
C TRP A 40 -10.46 -13.44 -0.58
N ILE A 41 -9.18 -13.15 -0.32
CA ILE A 41 -8.20 -12.90 -1.37
C ILE A 41 -7.90 -14.20 -2.18
N GLN A 42 -7.93 -15.36 -1.52
CA GLN A 42 -7.73 -16.66 -2.18
C GLN A 42 -8.90 -17.08 -3.06
N GLU A 43 -10.14 -16.80 -2.65
CA GLU A 43 -11.35 -17.08 -3.46
C GLU A 43 -11.48 -16.15 -4.67
N ASN A 44 -10.90 -14.96 -4.63
CA ASN A 44 -10.96 -14.01 -5.74
C ASN A 44 -9.92 -14.34 -6.82
N GLU A 45 -10.40 -14.75 -7.98
CA GLU A 45 -9.59 -14.88 -9.19
C GLU A 45 -9.56 -13.56 -9.97
N VAL A 46 -8.38 -13.10 -10.33
CA VAL A 46 -8.19 -11.98 -11.25
C VAL A 46 -8.19 -12.54 -12.67
N SER A 47 -9.22 -12.18 -13.44
CA SER A 47 -9.31 -12.48 -14.87
C SER A 47 -9.12 -11.20 -15.69
N VAL A 48 -8.14 -11.21 -16.59
CA VAL A 48 -7.93 -10.15 -17.58
C VAL A 48 -8.51 -10.62 -18.92
N THR A 49 -9.71 -10.14 -19.22
CA THR A 49 -10.41 -10.42 -20.48
C THR A 49 -10.26 -9.24 -21.42
N SER A 50 -9.90 -9.49 -22.69
CA SER A 50 -9.89 -8.40 -23.67
C SER A 50 -11.29 -8.10 -24.20
N LYS A 51 -11.45 -6.94 -24.85
CA LYS A 51 -12.70 -6.51 -25.49
C LYS A 51 -13.22 -7.51 -26.55
N THR A 52 -12.39 -8.43 -27.02
CA THR A 52 -12.76 -9.50 -27.97
C THR A 52 -13.26 -10.78 -27.28
N GLY A 53 -13.44 -10.78 -25.95
CA GLY A 53 -14.00 -11.90 -25.20
C GLY A 53 -13.03 -13.06 -24.95
N LYS A 54 -11.76 -12.91 -25.34
CA LYS A 54 -10.72 -13.90 -25.05
C LYS A 54 -10.14 -13.63 -23.67
N GLU A 55 -10.17 -14.63 -22.80
CA GLU A 55 -9.57 -14.62 -21.47
C GLU A 55 -8.06 -14.84 -21.63
N TYR A 56 -7.24 -13.85 -21.27
CA TYR A 56 -5.78 -13.93 -21.51
C TYR A 56 -5.04 -14.51 -20.32
N VAL A 57 -5.49 -14.18 -19.11
CA VAL A 57 -4.77 -14.46 -17.87
C VAL A 57 -5.81 -14.60 -16.77
N ARG A 58 -5.90 -15.79 -16.17
CA ARG A 58 -6.74 -16.09 -15.02
C ARG A 58 -5.85 -16.62 -13.90
N LEU A 59 -5.59 -15.80 -12.89
CA LEU A 59 -4.77 -16.17 -11.75
C LEU A 59 -5.45 -15.81 -10.43
N PRO A 60 -5.22 -16.60 -9.36
CA PRO A 60 -5.63 -16.22 -8.02
C PRO A 60 -5.03 -14.86 -7.64
N PHE A 61 -5.80 -13.98 -7.02
CA PHE A 61 -5.32 -12.64 -6.65
C PHE A 61 -4.06 -12.70 -5.79
N VAL A 62 -3.96 -13.69 -4.88
CA VAL A 62 -2.76 -13.91 -4.06
C VAL A 62 -1.50 -14.02 -4.91
N VAL A 63 -1.56 -14.78 -6.02
CA VAL A 63 -0.41 -14.96 -6.91
C VAL A 63 -0.08 -13.64 -7.61
N ALA A 64 -1.09 -12.94 -8.13
CA ALA A 64 -0.90 -11.64 -8.75
C ALA A 64 -0.28 -10.61 -7.78
N PHE A 65 -0.71 -10.60 -6.53
CA PHE A 65 -0.21 -9.72 -5.47
C PHE A 65 1.24 -10.01 -5.11
N ILE A 66 1.59 -11.29 -4.92
CA ILE A 66 2.97 -11.70 -4.65
C ILE A 66 3.88 -11.30 -5.81
N VAL A 67 3.47 -11.55 -7.06
CA VAL A 67 4.25 -11.17 -8.24
C VAL A 67 4.41 -9.65 -8.33
N ALA A 68 3.35 -8.88 -8.08
CA ALA A 68 3.42 -7.42 -8.09
C ALA A 68 4.42 -6.85 -7.08
N ILE A 69 4.57 -7.51 -5.92
CA ILE A 69 5.58 -7.15 -4.92
C ILE A 69 6.97 -7.63 -5.35
N LEU A 70 7.12 -8.86 -5.83
CA LEU A 70 8.42 -9.46 -6.12
C LEU A 70 9.10 -8.89 -7.37
N VAL A 71 8.34 -8.59 -8.42
CA VAL A 71 8.87 -8.09 -9.70
C VAL A 71 9.77 -6.85 -9.56
N PRO A 72 9.42 -5.78 -8.81
CA PRO A 72 10.31 -4.64 -8.67
C PRO A 72 11.64 -5.00 -7.98
N PHE A 73 11.63 -5.90 -6.99
CA PHE A 73 12.88 -6.34 -6.36
C PHE A 73 13.72 -7.19 -7.31
N ALA A 74 13.08 -8.12 -8.05
CA ALA A 74 13.76 -8.93 -9.04
C ALA A 74 14.38 -8.08 -10.16
N LEU A 75 13.72 -6.99 -10.57
CA LEU A 75 14.26 -6.03 -11.54
C LEU A 75 15.53 -5.37 -11.01
N VAL A 76 15.52 -4.87 -9.78
CA VAL A 76 16.69 -4.22 -9.15
C VAL A 76 17.85 -5.20 -9.04
N ILE A 77 17.59 -6.41 -8.53
CA ILE A 77 18.61 -7.47 -8.42
C ILE A 77 19.16 -7.84 -9.80
N GLY A 78 18.28 -7.96 -10.80
CA GLY A 78 18.65 -8.26 -12.18
C GLY A 78 19.60 -7.21 -12.77
N ILE A 79 19.34 -5.92 -12.54
CA ILE A 79 20.22 -4.82 -12.99
C ILE A 79 21.58 -4.92 -12.30
N ILE A 80 21.62 -5.15 -10.98
CA ILE A 80 22.88 -5.28 -10.24
C ILE A 80 23.71 -6.45 -10.77
N LEU A 81 23.08 -7.61 -11.00
CA LEU A 81 23.75 -8.77 -11.56
C LEU A 81 24.22 -8.52 -12.99
N ALA A 82 23.40 -7.89 -13.83
CA ALA A 82 23.77 -7.55 -15.20
C ALA A 82 25.03 -6.67 -15.25
N LEU A 83 25.10 -5.65 -14.39
CA LEU A 83 26.29 -4.81 -14.26
C LEU A 83 27.49 -5.59 -13.72
N ALA A 84 27.31 -6.46 -12.73
CA ALA A 84 28.38 -7.29 -12.17
C ALA A 84 29.00 -8.27 -13.18
N PHE A 85 28.21 -8.77 -14.13
CA PHE A 85 28.68 -9.65 -15.21
C PHE A 85 29.15 -8.88 -16.46
N GLY A 86 29.21 -7.55 -16.41
CA GLY A 86 29.70 -6.73 -17.53
C GLY A 86 28.74 -6.65 -18.71
N ILE A 87 27.45 -6.89 -18.50
CA ILE A 87 26.43 -6.74 -19.53
C ILE A 87 26.18 -5.25 -19.76
N ASN A 88 26.42 -4.78 -20.99
CA ASN A 88 26.14 -3.40 -21.37
C ASN A 88 24.62 -3.20 -21.58
N ILE A 89 24.01 -2.37 -20.73
CA ILE A 89 22.60 -1.99 -20.83
C ILE A 89 22.50 -0.69 -21.65
N THR A 90 22.07 -0.80 -22.90
CA THR A 90 21.86 0.37 -23.78
C THR A 90 20.37 0.72 -23.82
N PHE A 91 20.04 1.96 -23.44
CA PHE A 91 18.67 2.48 -23.54
C PHE A 91 18.50 3.30 -24.81
N GLU A 92 17.85 2.74 -25.82
CA GLU A 92 17.49 3.50 -27.02
C GLU A 92 16.28 4.39 -26.74
N ARG A 93 16.50 5.71 -26.74
CA ARG A 93 15.44 6.71 -26.69
C ARG A 93 14.95 6.97 -28.11
N ILE A 94 13.80 6.41 -28.48
CA ILE A 94 13.12 6.80 -29.72
C ILE A 94 12.58 8.23 -29.53
N GLY A 95 13.27 9.21 -30.10
CA GLY A 95 12.81 10.59 -30.14
C GLY A 95 11.50 10.68 -30.91
N LYS A 96 10.39 10.96 -30.23
CA LYS A 96 9.14 11.30 -30.90
C LYS A 96 9.35 12.63 -31.62
N LYS A 97 9.23 12.64 -32.95
CA LYS A 97 9.24 13.88 -33.74
C LYS A 97 8.08 14.74 -33.25
N GLU A 98 8.43 15.87 -32.64
CA GLU A 98 7.49 16.91 -32.26
C GLU A 98 6.78 17.39 -33.54
N LYS A 99 5.48 17.14 -33.64
CA LYS A 99 4.66 17.80 -34.67
C LYS A 99 4.56 19.26 -34.25
N SER A 100 5.44 20.10 -34.77
CA SER A 100 5.25 21.55 -34.76
C SER A 100 3.90 21.84 -35.40
N VAL A 101 2.95 22.32 -34.59
CA VAL A 101 1.68 22.84 -35.07
C VAL A 101 1.99 24.15 -35.79
N HIS A 102 2.09 24.08 -37.12
CA HIS A 102 2.13 25.26 -37.97
C HIS A 102 0.76 25.94 -37.87
N ASN A 103 0.67 26.99 -37.06
CA ASN A 103 -0.49 27.87 -37.04
C ASN A 103 -0.40 28.78 -38.26
N ASP A 104 -0.99 28.35 -39.38
CA ASP A 104 -1.35 29.25 -40.47
C ASP A 104 -2.45 30.19 -39.98
N LYS A 105 -2.09 31.45 -39.75
CA LYS A 105 -3.06 32.53 -39.56
C LYS A 105 -3.46 33.06 -40.95
N PRO A 106 -4.76 33.07 -41.31
CA PRO A 106 -5.21 33.83 -42.47
C PRO A 106 -5.22 35.32 -42.13
N TYR A 107 -4.59 36.12 -42.99
CA TYR A 107 -4.78 37.58 -43.07
C TYR A 107 -6.14 37.90 -43.69
#